data_AF-A0A1I7I4Q5-F1
#
_entry.id   AF-A0A1I7I4Q5-F1
#
_cell.length_a   1.000
_cell.length_b   1.000
_cell.length_c   1.000
_cell.angle_alpha   90.00
_cell.angle_beta   90.00
_cell.angle_gamma   90.00
#
_symmetry.space_group_name_H-M   'P 1'
#
loop_
_entity.id
_entity.type
_entity.pdbx_description
1 polymer ?
#
loop_
_entity_poly.entity_id
_entity_poly.type
_entity_poly.pdbx_seq_one_letter_code
_entity_poly.pdbx_strand_id
1 'polypeptide(L)' 'MNIDAMKIEEVTEHINRLYKKSQEEGLTAEEKELQQKLRKRYLSNVRRNVISQLEGVELRKK' A
#
# COMPACT_ATOMS: atom_id res chain seq x y z
N MET A 1 1.17 8.30 -14.69
CA MET A 1 0.76 8.54 -13.28
C MET A 1 1.95 8.26 -12.39
N ASN A 2 2.37 9.20 -11.56
CA ASN A 2 3.51 9.01 -10.66
C ASN A 2 3.02 8.42 -9.32
N ILE A 3 3.14 7.10 -9.15
CA ILE A 3 2.66 6.39 -7.95
C ILE A 3 3.43 6.82 -6.69
N ASP A 4 4.66 7.28 -6.84
CA ASP A 4 5.50 7.68 -5.70
C ASP A 4 5.11 9.03 -5.11
N ALA A 5 4.47 9.89 -5.89
CA ALA A 5 3.99 11.21 -5.47
C ALA A 5 2.59 11.20 -4.84
N MET A 6 1.88 10.06 -4.87
CA MET A 6 0.53 9.95 -4.32
C MET A 6 0.51 9.88 -2.79
N LYS A 7 -0.58 10.38 -2.21
CA LYS A 7 -0.89 10.18 -0.79
C LYS A 7 -1.25 8.71 -0.53
N ILE A 8 -1.03 8.24 0.69
CA ILE A 8 -1.26 6.83 1.04
C ILE A 8 -2.74 6.49 1.08
N GLU A 9 -3.57 7.46 1.42
CA GLU A 9 -5.03 7.38 1.39
C GLU A 9 -5.50 7.12 -0.05
N GLU A 10 -5.03 7.92 -1.01
CA GLU A 10 -5.34 7.76 -2.44
C GLU A 10 -4.88 6.39 -2.94
N VAL A 11 -3.66 5.96 -2.60
CA VAL A 11 -3.15 4.62 -2.96
C VAL A 11 -4.07 3.52 -2.42
N THR A 12 -4.55 3.66 -1.19
CA THR A 12 -5.46 2.70 -0.55
C THR A 12 -6.81 2.65 -1.23
N GLU A 13 -7.40 3.81 -1.56
CA GLU A 13 -8.66 3.91 -2.30
C GLU A 13 -8.56 3.25 -3.68
N HIS A 14 -7.47 3.48 -4.41
CA HIS A 14 -7.24 2.86 -5.71
C HIS A 14 -7.08 1.34 -5.60
N ILE A 15 -6.38 0.82 -4.57
CA ILE A 15 -6.28 -0.62 -4.30
C ILE A 15 -7.67 -1.22 -4.08
N ASN A 16 -8.50 -0.56 -3.26
CA ASN A 16 -9.85 -1.02 -2.93
C ASN A 16 -10.78 -1.01 -4.15
N ARG A 17 -10.70 0.04 -4.98
CA ARG A 17 -11.46 0.12 -6.24
C ARG A 17 -11.09 -1.02 -7.19
N LEU A 18 -9.79 -1.26 -7.41
CA LEU A 18 -9.31 -2.36 -8.25
C LEU A 18 -9.67 -3.72 -7.66
N TYR A 19 -9.67 -3.85 -6.33
CA TYR A 19 -10.11 -5.07 -5.67
C TYR A 19 -11.60 -5.35 -5.92
N LYS A 20 -12.47 -4.34 -5.72
CA LYS A 20 -13.90 -4.47 -5.99
C LYS A 20 -14.16 -4.85 -7.45
N LYS A 21 -13.51 -4.15 -8.38
CA LYS A 21 -13.55 -4.48 -9.80
C LYS A 21 -13.12 -5.92 -10.10
N SER A 22 -12.03 -6.37 -9.48
CA SER A 22 -11.54 -7.76 -9.59
C SER A 22 -12.55 -8.80 -9.14
N GLN A 23 -13.44 -8.48 -8.20
CA GLN A 23 -14.46 -9.42 -7.69
C GLN A 23 -15.70 -9.46 -8.58
N GLU A 24 -16.06 -8.33 -9.19
CA GLU A 24 -17.29 -8.20 -9.99
C GLU A 24 -17.07 -8.61 -11.45
N GLU A 25 -16.05 -8.06 -12.11
CA GLU A 25 -15.82 -8.20 -13.55
C GLU A 25 -14.42 -8.72 -13.91
N GLY A 26 -13.53 -8.82 -12.91
CA GLY A 26 -12.13 -9.17 -13.10
C GLY A 26 -11.27 -7.95 -13.48
N LEU A 27 -9.96 -8.17 -13.59
CA LEU A 27 -9.00 -7.13 -13.94
C LEU A 27 -8.29 -7.46 -15.25
N THR A 28 -8.06 -6.43 -16.06
CA THR A 28 -7.16 -6.53 -17.21
C THR A 28 -5.71 -6.73 -16.76
N ALA A 29 -4.82 -7.09 -17.68
CA ALA A 29 -3.39 -7.25 -17.36
C ALA A 29 -2.77 -5.95 -16.83
N GLU A 30 -3.12 -4.81 -17.44
CA GLU A 30 -2.66 -3.47 -17.06
C GLU A 30 -3.15 -3.09 -15.66
N GLU A 31 -4.40 -3.40 -15.35
CA GLU A 31 -4.98 -3.14 -14.04
C GLU A 31 -4.37 -4.01 -12.95
N LYS A 32 -4.06 -5.28 -13.25
CA LYS A 32 -3.32 -6.17 -12.35
C LYS A 32 -1.93 -5.62 -12.06
N GLU A 33 -1.21 -5.16 -13.09
CA GLU A 33 0.08 -4.50 -12.90
C GLU A 33 -0.03 -3.25 -12.03
N LEU A 34 -1.02 -2.40 -12.30
CA LEU A 34 -1.26 -1.19 -11.53
C LEU A 34 -1.57 -1.54 -10.06
N GLN A 35 -2.45 -2.51 -9.82
CA GLN A 35 -2.78 -2.99 -8.48
C GLN A 35 -1.54 -3.51 -7.74
N GLN A 36 -0.66 -4.26 -8.41
CA GLN A 36 0.59 -4.72 -7.83
C GLN A 36 1.54 -3.56 -7.47
N LYS A 37 1.69 -2.58 -8.37
CA LYS A 37 2.55 -1.40 -8.12
C LYS A 37 2.03 -0.60 -6.92
N LEU A 38 0.72 -0.38 -6.84
CA LEU A 38 0.08 0.29 -5.70
C LEU A 38 0.27 -0.49 -4.38
N ARG A 39 0.07 -1.81 -4.39
CA ARG A 39 0.28 -2.65 -3.20
C ARG A 39 1.73 -2.64 -2.71
N LYS A 40 2.70 -2.67 -3.62
CA LYS A 40 4.12 -2.54 -3.29
C LYS A 40 4.40 -1.19 -2.60
N ARG A 41 3.89 -0.09 -3.16
CA ARG A 41 4.00 1.25 -2.57
C ARG A 41 3.41 1.31 -1.17
N TYR A 42 2.21 0.78 -0.97
CA TYR A 42 1.57 0.70 0.36
C TYR A 42 2.43 -0.08 1.34
N LEU A 43 2.87 -1.29 0.98
CA LEU A 43 3.68 -2.15 1.84
C LEU A 43 5.01 -1.50 2.24
N SER A 44 5.67 -0.79 1.33
CA SER A 44 6.89 -0.04 1.66
C SER A 44 6.64 1.06 2.68
N ASN A 45 5.50 1.74 2.64
CA ASN A 45 5.14 2.74 3.66
C ASN A 45 4.86 2.09 5.01
N VAL A 46 4.09 0.99 5.02
CA VAL A 46 3.81 0.24 6.26
C VAL A 46 5.11 -0.25 6.89
N ARG A 47 6.03 -0.84 6.11
CA ARG A 47 7.34 -1.29 6.61
C ARG A 47 8.14 -0.16 7.24
N ARG A 48 8.23 1.00 6.57
CA ARG A 48 8.92 2.17 7.13
C ARG A 48 8.31 2.63 8.44
N ASN A 49 6.99 2.69 8.52
CA ASN A 49 6.29 3.09 9.73
C ASN A 49 6.55 2.11 10.89
N VAL A 50 6.51 0.79 10.61
CA VAL A 50 6.81 -0.24 11.62
C VAL A 50 8.27 -0.14 12.11
N ILE A 51 9.23 0.03 11.21
CA ILE A 51 10.65 0.20 11.60
C ILE A 51 10.81 1.43 12.50
N SER A 52 10.23 2.57 12.11
CA SER A 52 10.28 3.80 12.91
C SER A 52 9.64 3.62 14.29
N GLN A 53 8.53 2.88 14.39
CA GLN A 53 7.94 2.56 15.68
C GLN A 53 8.87 1.70 16.53
N LEU A 54 9.54 0.69 15.95
CA LEU A 54 10.48 -0.19 16.64
C LEU A 54 11.75 0.53 17.11
N GLU A 55 12.29 1.44 16.31
CA GLU A 55 13.43 2.29 16.70
C GLU A 55 13.11 3.19 17.90
N GLY A 56 11.84 3.58 18.05
CA GLY A 56 11.36 4.35 19.20
C GLY A 56 11.02 3.51 20.44
N VAL A 57 11.11 2.18 20.38
CA VAL A 57 10.83 1.32 21.54
C VAL A 57 12.03 1.32 22.48
N GLU A 58 11.95 2.07 23.57
CA GLU A 58 12.86 1.90 24.71
C GLU A 58 12.47 0.65 25.51
N LEU A 59 13.43 -0.25 25.70
CA LEU A 59 13.33 -1.39 26.60
C LEU A 59 13.19 -0.89 28.04
N ARG A 60 11.96 -0.77 28.54
CA ARG A 60 11.73 -0.49 29.96
C ARG A 60 12.17 -1.70 30.78
N LYS A 61 13.35 -1.60 31.41
CA LYS A 61 13.75 -2.51 32.49
C LYS A 61 12.84 -2.24 33.70
N LYS A 62 12.20 -3.29 34.21
CA LYS A 62 11.50 -3.28 35.50
C LYS A 62 12.50 -3.31 36.65
#